data_AF-S0EX80-F1
#
_entry.id   AF-S0EX80-F1
#
_cell.length_a   1.000
_cell.length_b   1.000
_cell.length_c   1.000
_cell.angle_alpha   90.00
_cell.angle_beta   90.00
_cell.angle_gamma   90.00
#
_symmetry.space_group_name_H-M   'P 1'
#
loop_
_entity.id
_entity.type
_entity.pdbx_description
1 polymer ?
#
loop_
_entity_poly.entity_id
_entity_poly.type
_entity_poly.pdbx_seq_one_letter_code
_entity_poly.pdbx_strand_id
1 'polypeptide(L)'
;MRFLSHLHNMAIVGLLCAFLPAIARADKPTPFYLHNGDRVVFYGDSITEQRRYTTYIETYCVAHFPKEHFTFINSGWGGDRVTGGGGGPIDLRLKRDVLAYKPTVVTICLGMNDAGYRPFSPQLYQTFIQGYRHIIETLEKNLPGVRITLLTAPAYDDVTRPPNFPGGYNSVLTAFNEGVKELAREYHLVLADTNAPLVSLLARAIVADPKLALTIIPDRVHPDYSGHLIMASAVLLAWNAPSTVADVEIDANSGQLTHAENTHITHLQTTNGTVSFDETDNSLPWPFDRDPNKNPATLLALSCSDVENELNRYQLKVTGLTAAAYTLKVDGQNVAQLTPQELAQGIDLAALPMLPTCAQAQKVLDLANRHVALHFQRWRVVQVPNANGLEVPPAIHQQMDALDSQEAEVVAQERLAALPTTHHVELVPSTTSPSP
;
A
#
# COMPACT_ATOMS: atom_id res chain seq x y z
N MET A 1 -32.05 -87.57 9.07
CA MET A 1 -32.71 -87.07 10.29
C MET A 1 -31.66 -86.34 11.13
N ARG A 2 -31.85 -85.03 11.30
CA ARG A 2 -31.49 -84.19 12.46
C ARG A 2 -30.05 -84.18 13.04
N PHE A 3 -29.42 -83.01 12.84
CA PHE A 3 -28.84 -82.09 13.84
C PHE A 3 -27.37 -82.18 14.35
N LEU A 4 -26.84 -80.95 14.55
CA LEU A 4 -25.70 -80.46 15.37
C LEU A 4 -24.33 -80.41 14.65
N SER A 5 -23.88 -79.26 14.13
CA SER A 5 -23.34 -78.04 14.78
C SER A 5 -21.94 -78.20 15.35
N HIS A 6 -20.94 -77.51 14.78
CA HIS A 6 -19.94 -76.75 15.54
C HIS A 6 -19.27 -75.68 14.67
N LEU A 7 -18.92 -74.58 15.34
CA LEU A 7 -18.67 -73.24 14.82
C LEU A 7 -17.31 -73.09 14.13
N HIS A 8 -17.27 -72.15 13.18
CA HIS A 8 -16.08 -71.66 12.49
C HIS A 8 -15.21 -70.78 13.41
N ASN A 9 -13.90 -71.02 13.40
CA ASN A 9 -12.89 -70.09 13.90
C ASN A 9 -12.78 -68.89 12.93
N MET A 10 -13.28 -67.72 13.32
CA MET A 10 -12.90 -66.44 12.69
C MET A 10 -11.78 -65.80 13.50
N ALA A 11 -10.58 -65.75 12.92
CA ALA A 11 -9.51 -64.88 13.40
C ALA A 11 -9.81 -63.44 12.97
N ILE A 12 -10.15 -62.58 13.92
CA ILE A 12 -10.27 -61.14 13.72
C ILE A 12 -8.87 -60.54 13.89
N VAL A 13 -8.26 -60.11 12.78
CA VAL A 13 -7.07 -59.25 12.79
C VAL A 13 -7.56 -57.82 13.03
N GLY A 14 -7.40 -57.33 14.26
CA GLY A 14 -7.67 -55.93 14.60
C GLY A 14 -6.56 -55.02 14.08
N LEU A 15 -6.86 -54.23 13.05
CA LEU A 15 -5.99 -53.16 12.56
C LEU A 15 -6.24 -51.90 13.42
N LEU A 16 -5.36 -51.63 14.39
CA LEU A 16 -5.34 -50.35 15.10
C LEU A 16 -4.76 -49.27 14.18
N CYS A 17 -5.61 -48.49 13.53
CA CYS A 17 -5.21 -47.22 12.93
C CYS A 17 -5.06 -46.17 14.03
N ALA A 18 -3.81 -45.87 14.40
CA ALA A 18 -3.50 -44.73 15.24
C ALA A 18 -3.75 -43.43 14.46
N PHE A 19 -4.82 -42.71 14.80
CA PHE A 19 -5.04 -41.33 14.36
C PHE A 19 -4.06 -40.43 15.12
N LEU A 20 -2.93 -40.08 14.49
CA LEU A 20 -2.10 -38.97 14.93
C LEU A 20 -2.79 -37.66 14.48
N PRO A 21 -3.09 -36.73 15.39
CA PRO A 21 -3.60 -35.42 14.98
C PRO A 21 -2.52 -34.70 14.16
N ALA A 22 -2.89 -34.27 12.95
CA ALA A 22 -2.06 -33.39 12.14
C ALA A 22 -1.90 -32.08 12.91
N ILE A 23 -0.72 -31.86 13.50
CA ILE A 23 -0.32 -30.55 14.00
C ILE A 23 -0.23 -29.66 12.78
N ALA A 24 -1.20 -28.77 12.60
CA ALA A 24 -1.11 -27.68 11.63
C ALA A 24 0.17 -26.90 11.96
N ARG A 25 1.18 -27.01 11.10
CA ARG A 25 2.28 -26.07 11.10
C ARG A 25 1.65 -24.72 10.78
N ALA A 26 1.66 -23.79 11.74
CA ALA A 26 1.48 -22.39 11.41
C ALA A 26 2.58 -22.04 10.42
N ASP A 27 2.21 -21.73 9.18
CA ASP A 27 3.15 -21.23 8.19
C ASP A 27 3.80 -19.98 8.77
N LYS A 28 5.13 -19.91 8.70
CA LYS A 28 5.85 -18.70 9.11
C LYS A 28 5.29 -17.54 8.28
N PRO A 29 5.05 -16.35 8.89
CA PRO A 29 4.60 -15.19 8.14
C PRO A 29 5.52 -14.98 6.94
N THR A 30 4.92 -14.82 5.74
CA THR A 30 5.69 -14.46 4.55
C THR A 30 6.36 -13.12 4.81
N PRO A 31 7.69 -13.01 4.65
CA PRO A 31 8.37 -11.74 4.89
C PRO A 31 7.89 -10.68 3.90
N PHE A 32 8.02 -9.42 4.30
CA PHE A 32 7.81 -8.29 3.41
C PHE A 32 8.67 -8.46 2.14
N TYR A 33 8.08 -8.15 1.00
CA TYR A 33 8.67 -8.42 -0.29
C TYR A 33 9.93 -7.59 -0.54
N LEU A 34 9.96 -6.31 -0.16
CA LEU A 34 11.16 -5.49 -0.38
C LEU A 34 12.25 -5.82 0.64
N HIS A 35 13.50 -5.70 0.18
CA HIS A 35 14.71 -5.90 0.95
C HIS A 35 15.51 -4.60 1.00
N ASN A 36 16.33 -4.43 2.03
CA ASN A 36 17.25 -3.31 2.14
C ASN A 36 18.08 -3.13 0.86
N GLY A 37 18.19 -1.90 0.37
CA GLY A 37 18.93 -1.54 -0.84
C GLY A 37 18.16 -1.74 -2.14
N ASP A 38 16.88 -2.15 -2.08
CA ASP A 38 16.07 -2.29 -3.29
C ASP A 38 15.87 -0.97 -4.04
N ARG A 39 15.90 -1.08 -5.37
CA ARG A 39 15.57 -0.01 -6.31
C ARG A 39 14.33 -0.42 -7.07
N VAL A 40 13.22 0.23 -6.74
CA VAL A 40 11.89 -0.04 -7.29
C VAL A 40 11.59 0.94 -8.42
N VAL A 41 11.36 0.44 -9.63
CA VAL A 41 10.85 1.24 -10.74
C VAL A 41 9.38 0.91 -10.98
N PHE A 42 8.53 1.93 -10.92
CA PHE A 42 7.11 1.83 -11.28
C PHE A 42 6.93 2.18 -12.75
N TYR A 43 6.71 1.17 -13.60
CA TYR A 43 6.49 1.33 -15.03
C TYR A 43 5.00 1.24 -15.38
N GLY A 44 4.49 2.17 -16.18
CA GLY A 44 3.09 2.18 -16.58
C GLY A 44 2.69 3.36 -17.45
N ASP A 45 1.38 3.56 -17.56
CA ASP A 45 0.79 4.60 -18.41
C ASP A 45 0.49 5.92 -17.66
N SER A 46 -0.53 6.68 -18.10
CA SER A 46 -0.96 7.93 -17.49
C SER A 46 -1.34 7.79 -16.02
N ILE A 47 -1.85 6.64 -15.60
CA ILE A 47 -2.23 6.43 -14.20
C ILE A 47 -0.97 6.35 -13.34
N THR A 48 0.08 5.70 -13.83
CA THR A 48 1.38 5.71 -13.15
C THR A 48 2.04 7.09 -13.23
N GLU A 49 1.92 7.81 -14.36
CA GLU A 49 2.47 9.17 -14.53
C GLU A 49 1.92 10.17 -13.50
N GLN A 50 0.72 9.93 -12.93
CA GLN A 50 0.16 10.76 -11.86
C GLN A 50 0.98 10.71 -10.56
N ARG A 51 1.85 9.70 -10.38
CA ARG A 51 2.76 9.48 -9.21
C ARG A 51 2.09 9.17 -7.87
N ARG A 52 0.77 9.27 -7.76
CA ARG A 52 0.07 9.17 -6.48
C ARG A 52 0.22 7.81 -5.79
N TYR A 53 -0.18 6.70 -6.42
CA TYR A 53 -0.03 5.38 -5.78
C TYR A 53 1.44 5.03 -5.50
N THR A 54 2.35 5.46 -6.39
CA THR A 54 3.79 5.21 -6.21
C THR A 54 4.35 5.97 -5.02
N THR A 55 3.95 7.23 -4.83
CA THR A 55 4.33 8.02 -3.66
C THR A 55 3.70 7.49 -2.39
N TYR A 56 2.45 7.01 -2.43
CA TYR A 56 1.83 6.36 -1.29
C TYR A 56 2.59 5.10 -0.84
N ILE A 57 3.03 4.26 -1.79
CA ILE A 57 3.88 3.08 -1.50
C ILE A 57 5.22 3.51 -0.92
N GLU A 58 5.89 4.50 -1.53
CA GLU A 58 7.16 5.03 -1.03
C GLU A 58 7.04 5.54 0.41
N THR A 59 6.05 6.40 0.67
CA THR A 59 5.79 6.96 2.00
C THR A 59 5.52 5.84 3.01
N TYR A 60 4.71 4.84 2.66
CA TYR A 60 4.48 3.68 3.53
C TYR A 60 5.80 3.00 3.88
N CYS A 61 6.61 2.67 2.86
CA CYS A 61 7.86 1.93 3.07
C CYS A 61 8.88 2.73 3.88
N VAL A 62 8.97 4.05 3.66
CA VAL A 62 9.87 4.94 4.39
C VAL A 62 9.42 5.09 5.85
N ALA A 63 8.12 5.26 6.08
CA ALA A 63 7.52 5.41 7.41
C ALA A 63 7.56 4.11 8.24
N HIS A 64 7.29 2.96 7.62
CA HIS A 64 7.23 1.67 8.31
C HIS A 64 8.59 1.00 8.50
N PHE A 65 9.56 1.34 7.66
CA PHE A 65 10.90 0.77 7.71
C PHE A 65 11.97 1.86 7.70
N PRO A 66 12.02 2.73 8.73
CA PRO A 66 12.87 3.93 8.72
C PRO A 66 14.37 3.62 8.73
N LYS A 67 14.75 2.37 9.04
CA LYS A 67 16.14 1.88 9.02
C LYS A 67 16.53 1.21 7.69
N GLU A 68 15.57 0.94 6.82
CA GLU A 68 15.82 0.32 5.51
C GLU A 68 16.00 1.38 4.43
N HIS A 69 16.89 1.10 3.48
CA HIS A 69 17.20 2.01 2.38
C HIS A 69 16.57 1.51 1.09
N PHE A 70 15.44 2.10 0.72
CA PHE A 70 14.79 1.86 -0.57
C PHE A 70 14.99 3.04 -1.51
N THR A 71 14.98 2.80 -2.81
CA THR A 71 14.90 3.84 -3.84
C THR A 71 13.66 3.60 -4.68
N PHE A 72 12.87 4.65 -4.91
CA PHE A 72 11.64 4.58 -5.71
C PHE A 72 11.76 5.49 -6.92
N ILE A 73 11.42 4.98 -8.09
CA ILE A 73 11.48 5.70 -9.35
C ILE A 73 10.13 5.55 -10.05
N ASN A 74 9.50 6.65 -10.41
CA ASN A 74 8.29 6.63 -11.24
C ASN A 74 8.68 6.80 -12.72
N SER A 75 8.24 5.87 -13.57
CA SER A 75 8.52 5.89 -15.00
C SER A 75 7.23 5.76 -15.84
N GLY A 76 6.13 6.27 -15.30
CA GLY A 76 4.83 6.34 -15.98
C GLY A 76 4.83 7.34 -17.14
N TRP A 77 4.09 7.05 -18.21
CA TRP A 77 3.94 7.97 -19.34
C TRP A 77 2.54 7.89 -19.97
N GLY A 78 1.91 9.05 -20.12
CA GLY A 78 0.55 9.15 -20.61
C GLY A 78 0.31 8.51 -21.96
N GLY A 79 -0.70 7.63 -22.01
CA GLY A 79 -1.12 6.94 -23.22
C GLY A 79 -0.24 5.76 -23.62
N ASP A 80 0.78 5.40 -22.82
CA ASP A 80 1.59 4.22 -23.09
C ASP A 80 0.71 2.96 -23.11
N ARG A 81 1.13 2.05 -24.00
CA ARG A 81 0.64 0.68 -24.16
C ARG A 81 1.82 -0.27 -24.00
N VAL A 82 1.59 -1.57 -24.09
CA VAL A 82 2.68 -2.55 -24.14
C VAL A 82 3.65 -2.35 -25.32
N THR A 83 3.25 -1.58 -26.34
CA THR A 83 4.07 -1.23 -27.51
C THR A 83 4.83 0.10 -27.36
N GLY A 84 4.70 0.77 -26.21
CA GLY A 84 5.12 2.16 -26.03
C GLY A 84 4.04 3.16 -26.44
N GLY A 85 4.41 4.42 -26.61
CA GLY A 85 3.46 5.52 -26.80
C GLY A 85 4.15 6.84 -27.12
N GLY A 86 3.65 7.93 -26.53
CA GLY A 86 4.18 9.28 -26.76
C GLY A 86 5.65 9.46 -26.36
N GLY A 87 6.19 8.57 -25.52
CA GLY A 87 7.58 8.58 -25.07
C GLY A 87 8.54 7.79 -25.92
N GLY A 88 8.04 7.20 -27.00
CA GLY A 88 8.76 6.34 -27.92
C GLY A 88 8.26 4.90 -27.90
N PRO A 89 8.82 4.06 -28.80
CA PRO A 89 8.51 2.63 -28.83
C PRO A 89 8.99 1.93 -27.55
N ILE A 90 8.38 0.78 -27.24
CA ILE A 90 8.63 0.06 -25.98
C ILE A 90 10.11 -0.17 -25.67
N ASP A 91 10.93 -0.54 -26.65
CA ASP A 91 12.36 -0.80 -26.41
C ASP A 91 13.14 0.44 -25.99
N LEU A 92 12.78 1.60 -26.55
CA LEU A 92 13.37 2.86 -26.12
C LEU A 92 12.94 3.19 -24.70
N ARG A 93 11.65 3.02 -24.40
CA ARG A 93 11.08 3.24 -23.06
C ARG A 93 11.77 2.36 -22.02
N LEU A 94 11.85 1.05 -22.25
CA LEU A 94 12.52 0.13 -21.32
C LEU A 94 13.99 0.50 -21.14
N LYS A 95 14.73 0.80 -22.21
CA LYS A 95 16.15 1.12 -22.11
C LYS A 95 16.42 2.43 -21.38
N ARG A 96 15.69 3.50 -21.73
CA ARG A 96 15.88 4.85 -21.18
C ARG A 96 15.29 5.00 -19.79
N ASP A 97 14.12 4.40 -19.56
CA ASP A 97 13.25 4.76 -18.44
C ASP A 97 13.12 3.63 -17.40
N VAL A 98 13.65 2.43 -17.67
CA VAL A 98 13.66 1.34 -16.68
C VAL A 98 15.08 0.83 -16.45
N LEU A 99 15.73 0.31 -17.50
CA LEU A 99 17.05 -0.30 -17.41
C LEU A 99 18.14 0.70 -16.96
N ALA A 100 18.01 1.98 -17.32
CA ALA A 100 18.94 3.03 -16.93
C ALA A 100 19.06 3.19 -15.40
N TYR A 101 17.98 2.90 -14.67
CA TYR A 101 17.94 2.97 -13.20
C TYR A 101 18.42 1.70 -12.50
N LYS A 102 18.76 0.65 -13.27
CA LYS A 102 19.26 -0.65 -12.77
C LYS A 102 18.39 -1.20 -11.62
N PRO A 103 17.05 -1.28 -11.78
CA PRO A 103 16.16 -1.70 -10.70
C PRO A 103 16.44 -3.12 -10.24
N THR A 104 16.17 -3.38 -8.97
CA THR A 104 16.06 -4.75 -8.42
C THR A 104 14.60 -5.22 -8.38
N VAL A 105 13.66 -4.27 -8.38
CA VAL A 105 12.22 -4.52 -8.43
C VAL A 105 11.58 -3.64 -9.51
N VAL A 106 10.72 -4.22 -10.34
CA VAL A 106 9.94 -3.47 -11.33
C VAL A 106 8.46 -3.80 -11.19
N THR A 107 7.61 -2.77 -11.10
CA THR A 107 6.16 -2.96 -11.26
C THR A 107 5.74 -2.62 -12.68
N ILE A 108 4.77 -3.34 -13.23
CA ILE A 108 4.22 -3.05 -14.56
C ILE A 108 2.70 -2.87 -14.44
N CYS A 109 2.22 -1.66 -14.73
CA CYS A 109 0.80 -1.31 -14.73
C CYS A 109 0.40 -0.75 -16.11
N LEU A 110 -0.03 -1.64 -17.00
CA LEU A 110 -0.50 -1.35 -18.37
C LEU A 110 -1.78 -2.13 -18.67
N GLY A 111 -2.59 -1.62 -19.59
CA GLY A 111 -3.82 -2.25 -20.06
C GLY A 111 -4.97 -1.27 -20.31
N MET A 112 -4.99 -0.15 -19.59
CA MET A 112 -6.05 0.87 -19.73
C MET A 112 -6.15 1.42 -21.15
N ASN A 113 -5.02 1.62 -21.82
CA ASN A 113 -4.98 2.13 -23.20
C ASN A 113 -4.99 1.03 -24.27
N ASP A 114 -4.55 -0.18 -23.93
CA ASP A 114 -4.29 -1.29 -24.86
C ASP A 114 -5.56 -1.81 -25.52
N ALA A 115 -6.66 -1.86 -24.76
CA ALA A 115 -7.97 -2.24 -25.29
C ALA A 115 -8.64 -1.11 -26.12
N GLY A 116 -8.12 0.12 -26.08
CA GLY A 116 -8.54 1.22 -26.95
C GLY A 116 -9.95 1.74 -26.72
N TYR A 117 -10.48 1.62 -25.48
CA TYR A 117 -11.80 2.15 -25.09
C TYR A 117 -12.97 1.62 -25.93
N ARG A 118 -12.85 0.38 -26.42
CA ARG A 118 -13.82 -0.28 -27.31
C ARG A 118 -14.14 -1.70 -26.81
N PRO A 119 -15.22 -2.34 -27.33
CA PRO A 119 -15.51 -3.73 -27.05
C PRO A 119 -14.33 -4.66 -27.32
N PHE A 120 -14.31 -5.82 -26.64
CA PHE A 120 -13.22 -6.78 -26.70
C PHE A 120 -12.83 -7.12 -28.15
N SER A 121 -11.53 -7.07 -28.43
CA SER A 121 -10.94 -7.43 -29.71
C SER A 121 -9.87 -8.50 -29.48
N PRO A 122 -10.02 -9.69 -30.06
CA PRO A 122 -9.00 -10.75 -29.98
C PRO A 122 -7.62 -10.28 -30.47
N GLN A 123 -7.60 -9.42 -31.50
CA GLN A 123 -6.36 -8.89 -32.06
C GLN A 123 -5.65 -7.96 -31.07
N LEU A 124 -6.38 -7.04 -30.42
CA LEU A 124 -5.79 -6.20 -29.38
C LEU A 124 -5.32 -6.99 -28.17
N TYR A 125 -6.11 -7.98 -27.75
CA TYR A 125 -5.73 -8.87 -26.66
C TYR A 125 -4.44 -9.63 -26.98
N GLN A 126 -4.30 -10.15 -28.20
CA GLN A 126 -3.06 -10.81 -28.63
C GLN A 126 -1.86 -9.87 -28.62
N THR A 127 -2.00 -8.65 -29.16
CA THR A 127 -0.94 -7.63 -29.08
C THR A 127 -0.56 -7.33 -27.63
N PHE A 128 -1.54 -7.20 -26.76
CA PHE A 128 -1.36 -6.92 -25.34
C PHE A 128 -0.53 -8.01 -24.64
N ILE A 129 -0.91 -9.28 -24.78
CA ILE A 129 -0.20 -10.40 -24.16
C ILE A 129 1.20 -10.56 -24.72
N GLN A 130 1.39 -10.42 -26.04
CA GLN A 130 2.72 -10.49 -26.66
C GLN A 130 3.62 -9.35 -26.20
N GLY A 131 3.10 -8.12 -26.09
CA GLY A 131 3.86 -6.98 -25.61
C GLY A 131 4.24 -7.13 -24.14
N TYR A 132 3.36 -7.64 -23.27
CA TYR A 132 3.73 -7.94 -21.89
C TYR A 132 4.84 -8.99 -21.79
N ARG A 133 4.77 -10.09 -22.56
CA ARG A 133 5.86 -11.08 -22.64
C ARG A 133 7.18 -10.42 -23.03
N HIS A 134 7.16 -9.62 -24.09
CA HIS A 134 8.34 -8.91 -24.55
C HIS A 134 8.95 -8.01 -23.47
N ILE A 135 8.11 -7.29 -22.70
CA ILE A 135 8.57 -6.48 -21.57
C ILE A 135 9.23 -7.35 -20.50
N ILE A 136 8.55 -8.40 -20.04
CA ILE A 136 9.04 -9.30 -18.98
C ILE A 136 10.38 -9.93 -19.39
N GLU A 137 10.43 -10.54 -20.57
CA GLU A 137 11.64 -11.19 -21.10
C GLU A 137 12.79 -10.20 -21.29
N THR A 138 12.49 -8.96 -21.70
CA THR A 138 13.51 -7.90 -21.83
C THR A 138 14.07 -7.52 -20.46
N LEU A 139 13.24 -7.41 -19.43
CA LEU A 139 13.69 -7.08 -18.08
C LEU A 139 14.55 -8.21 -17.51
N GLU A 140 14.08 -9.46 -17.55
CA GLU A 140 14.82 -10.63 -17.02
C GLU A 140 16.16 -10.82 -17.73
N LYS A 141 16.20 -10.61 -19.06
CA LYS A 141 17.43 -10.71 -19.85
C LYS A 141 18.47 -9.65 -19.46
N ASN A 142 18.05 -8.43 -19.18
CA ASN A 142 18.97 -7.30 -18.96
C ASN A 142 19.24 -7.03 -17.47
N LEU A 143 18.43 -7.56 -16.56
CA LEU A 143 18.54 -7.39 -15.12
C LEU A 143 18.49 -8.75 -14.42
N PRO A 144 19.60 -9.52 -14.40
CA PRO A 144 19.64 -10.81 -13.73
C PRO A 144 19.22 -10.69 -12.26
N GLY A 145 18.21 -11.47 -11.86
CA GLY A 145 17.67 -11.45 -10.49
C GLY A 145 16.68 -10.32 -10.20
N VAL A 146 16.25 -9.56 -11.22
CA VAL A 146 15.13 -8.61 -11.06
C VAL A 146 13.88 -9.35 -10.60
N ARG A 147 13.15 -8.75 -9.68
CA ARG A 147 11.85 -9.25 -9.26
C ARG A 147 10.77 -8.36 -9.86
N ILE A 148 9.76 -8.98 -10.46
CA ILE A 148 8.72 -8.26 -11.20
C ILE A 148 7.39 -8.44 -10.48
N THR A 149 6.65 -7.35 -10.33
CA THR A 149 5.25 -7.34 -9.87
C THR A 149 4.36 -6.87 -11.01
N LEU A 150 3.46 -7.73 -11.49
CA LEU A 150 2.46 -7.33 -12.47
C LEU A 150 1.25 -6.75 -11.74
N LEU A 151 0.81 -5.56 -12.16
CA LEU A 151 -0.43 -4.95 -11.69
C LEU A 151 -1.51 -5.20 -12.74
N THR A 152 -2.68 -5.66 -12.31
CA THR A 152 -3.86 -5.60 -13.18
C THR A 152 -4.14 -4.13 -13.54
N ALA A 153 -4.66 -3.87 -14.74
CA ALA A 153 -5.12 -2.54 -15.10
C ALA A 153 -6.24 -2.10 -14.14
N PRO A 154 -6.14 -0.90 -13.52
CA PRO A 154 -7.12 -0.42 -12.55
C PRO A 154 -8.49 -0.22 -13.20
N ALA A 155 -9.52 -0.08 -12.36
CA ALA A 155 -10.89 -0.05 -12.82
C ALA A 155 -11.19 1.15 -13.74
N TYR A 156 -11.86 0.88 -14.86
CA TYR A 156 -12.62 1.92 -15.55
C TYR A 156 -13.97 2.10 -14.85
N ASP A 157 -14.38 3.34 -14.59
CA ASP A 157 -15.62 3.59 -13.85
C ASP A 157 -16.88 3.41 -14.72
N ASP A 158 -17.33 2.15 -14.77
CA ASP A 158 -18.67 1.73 -15.19
C ASP A 158 -19.57 1.40 -13.98
N VAL A 159 -19.11 1.67 -12.76
CA VAL A 159 -19.81 1.31 -11.51
C VAL A 159 -20.69 2.46 -11.05
N THR A 160 -20.14 3.67 -10.94
CA THR A 160 -20.89 4.82 -10.42
C THR A 160 -21.74 5.49 -11.50
N ARG A 161 -21.70 4.97 -12.74
CA ARG A 161 -22.34 5.57 -13.90
C ARG A 161 -22.51 4.54 -15.03
N PRO A 162 -23.54 4.68 -15.89
CA PRO A 162 -23.80 3.71 -16.95
C PRO A 162 -22.61 3.52 -17.90
N PRO A 163 -22.42 2.30 -18.42
CA PRO A 163 -21.35 2.02 -19.37
C PRO A 163 -21.58 2.71 -20.71
N ASN A 164 -20.50 3.08 -21.39
CA ASN A 164 -20.57 3.76 -22.70
C ASN A 164 -20.94 2.82 -23.86
N PHE A 165 -20.86 1.50 -23.66
CA PHE A 165 -21.30 0.47 -24.61
C PHE A 165 -21.77 -0.79 -23.85
N PRO A 166 -22.51 -1.71 -24.49
CA PRO A 166 -22.99 -2.93 -23.84
C PRO A 166 -21.85 -3.75 -23.21
N GLY A 167 -21.94 -4.00 -21.90
CA GLY A 167 -20.91 -4.70 -21.12
C GLY A 167 -19.87 -3.79 -20.45
N GLY A 168 -19.74 -2.53 -20.87
CA GLY A 168 -18.79 -1.59 -20.28
C GLY A 168 -17.33 -1.86 -20.63
N TYR A 169 -16.49 -0.86 -20.47
CA TYR A 169 -15.05 -0.99 -20.71
C TYR A 169 -14.34 -1.74 -19.59
N ASN A 170 -14.82 -1.65 -18.34
CA ASN A 170 -14.17 -2.39 -17.26
C ASN A 170 -14.27 -3.91 -17.46
N SER A 171 -15.32 -4.43 -18.10
CA SER A 171 -15.39 -5.87 -18.43
C SER A 171 -14.32 -6.29 -19.44
N VAL A 172 -13.96 -5.40 -20.38
CA VAL A 172 -12.87 -5.61 -21.32
C VAL A 172 -11.52 -5.59 -20.59
N LEU A 173 -11.33 -4.65 -19.65
CA LEU A 173 -10.14 -4.62 -18.80
C LEU A 173 -10.02 -5.88 -17.94
N THR A 174 -11.12 -6.38 -17.36
CA THR A 174 -11.10 -7.64 -16.62
C THR A 174 -10.65 -8.80 -17.50
N ALA A 175 -11.10 -8.88 -18.75
CA ALA A 175 -10.63 -9.91 -19.69
C ALA A 175 -9.13 -9.78 -20.01
N PHE A 176 -8.61 -8.56 -20.15
CA PHE A 176 -7.18 -8.31 -20.33
C PHE A 176 -6.39 -8.68 -19.05
N ASN A 177 -6.94 -8.36 -17.89
CA ASN A 177 -6.36 -8.64 -16.58
C ASN A 177 -6.24 -10.14 -16.30
N GLU A 178 -7.17 -10.98 -16.78
CA GLU A 178 -7.01 -12.44 -16.69
C GLU A 178 -5.74 -12.91 -17.43
N GLY A 179 -5.42 -12.31 -18.57
CA GLY A 179 -4.16 -12.57 -19.26
C GLY A 179 -2.92 -12.10 -18.48
N VAL A 180 -3.00 -10.97 -17.77
CA VAL A 180 -1.92 -10.53 -16.84
C VAL A 180 -1.73 -11.54 -15.70
N LYS A 181 -2.84 -12.07 -15.14
CA LYS A 181 -2.80 -13.12 -14.10
C LYS A 181 -2.22 -14.43 -14.61
N GLU A 182 -2.52 -14.80 -15.85
CA GLU A 182 -1.91 -15.96 -16.52
C GLU A 182 -0.40 -15.77 -16.70
N LEU A 183 0.04 -14.60 -17.16
CA LEU A 183 1.46 -14.28 -17.29
C LEU A 183 2.19 -14.28 -15.95
N ALA A 184 1.59 -13.73 -14.89
CA ALA A 184 2.18 -13.79 -13.55
C ALA A 184 2.39 -15.24 -13.09
N ARG A 185 1.43 -16.14 -13.36
CA ARG A 185 1.57 -17.57 -13.06
C ARG A 185 2.63 -18.25 -13.93
N GLU A 186 2.67 -17.95 -15.21
CA GLU A 186 3.60 -18.54 -16.18
C GLU A 186 5.06 -18.19 -15.87
N TYR A 187 5.31 -16.94 -15.52
CA TYR A 187 6.66 -16.44 -15.19
C TYR A 187 6.97 -16.48 -13.68
N HIS A 188 6.07 -17.02 -12.86
CA HIS A 188 6.21 -17.09 -11.39
C HIS A 188 6.46 -15.71 -10.73
N LEU A 189 5.77 -14.68 -11.23
CA LEU A 189 5.87 -13.30 -10.77
C LEU A 189 4.84 -12.98 -9.69
N VAL A 190 5.10 -11.93 -8.92
CA VAL A 190 4.09 -11.38 -7.99
C VAL A 190 3.01 -10.68 -8.81
N LEU A 191 1.77 -10.83 -8.37
CA LEU A 191 0.61 -10.15 -8.93
C LEU A 191 -0.04 -9.27 -7.86
N ALA A 192 -0.31 -8.02 -8.20
CA ALA A 192 -1.17 -7.13 -7.42
C ALA A 192 -2.43 -6.81 -8.21
N ASP A 193 -3.61 -7.17 -7.68
CA ASP A 193 -4.89 -6.82 -8.34
C ASP A 193 -5.34 -5.42 -7.92
N THR A 194 -5.18 -4.44 -8.81
CA THR A 194 -5.62 -3.05 -8.58
C THR A 194 -7.03 -2.77 -9.12
N ASN A 195 -7.63 -3.71 -9.86
CA ASN A 195 -8.97 -3.55 -10.44
C ASN A 195 -10.06 -3.88 -9.42
N ALA A 196 -10.04 -5.10 -8.88
CA ALA A 196 -11.13 -5.59 -8.04
C ALA A 196 -11.32 -4.77 -6.75
N PRO A 197 -10.26 -4.36 -6.02
CA PRO A 197 -10.40 -3.48 -4.86
C PRO A 197 -11.01 -2.13 -5.21
N LEU A 198 -10.63 -1.53 -6.35
CA LEU A 198 -11.23 -0.28 -6.82
C LEU A 198 -12.71 -0.43 -7.18
N VAL A 199 -13.10 -1.51 -7.86
CA VAL A 199 -14.51 -1.81 -8.13
C VAL A 199 -15.30 -1.95 -6.83
N SER A 200 -14.75 -2.66 -5.84
CA SER A 200 -15.37 -2.83 -4.51
C SER A 200 -15.53 -1.50 -3.77
N LEU A 201 -14.51 -0.63 -3.83
CA LEU A 201 -14.59 0.73 -3.30
C LEU A 201 -15.73 1.50 -3.99
N LEU A 202 -15.75 1.56 -5.32
CA LEU A 202 -16.76 2.32 -6.06
C LEU A 202 -18.19 1.84 -5.77
N ALA A 203 -18.39 0.52 -5.65
CA ALA A 203 -19.68 -0.09 -5.35
C ALA A 203 -20.19 0.26 -3.93
N ARG A 204 -19.30 0.38 -2.94
CA ARG A 204 -19.65 0.86 -1.60
C ARG A 204 -19.86 2.38 -1.56
N ALA A 205 -18.95 3.11 -2.19
CA ALA A 205 -18.95 4.56 -2.22
C ALA A 205 -20.23 5.13 -2.88
N ILE A 206 -20.70 4.54 -3.99
CA ILE A 206 -21.92 5.00 -4.68
C ILE A 206 -23.18 4.83 -3.83
N VAL A 207 -23.20 3.86 -2.91
CA VAL A 207 -24.31 3.68 -1.95
C VAL A 207 -24.22 4.68 -0.81
N ALA A 208 -23.00 4.97 -0.33
CA ALA A 208 -22.77 5.87 0.79
C ALA A 208 -22.91 7.36 0.41
N ASP A 209 -22.28 7.80 -0.68
CA ASP A 209 -22.40 9.16 -1.23
C ASP A 209 -22.24 9.13 -2.76
N PRO A 210 -23.35 9.15 -3.51
CA PRO A 210 -23.33 9.10 -4.97
C PRO A 210 -22.54 10.23 -5.63
N LYS A 211 -22.57 11.44 -5.05
CA LYS A 211 -21.92 12.61 -5.65
C LYS A 211 -20.41 12.53 -5.47
N LEU A 212 -19.98 12.13 -4.28
CA LEU A 212 -18.58 12.04 -3.93
C LEU A 212 -17.92 10.81 -4.57
N ALA A 213 -18.65 9.70 -4.73
CA ALA A 213 -18.18 8.52 -5.45
C ALA A 213 -17.70 8.83 -6.88
N LEU A 214 -18.39 9.72 -7.60
CA LEU A 214 -18.00 10.17 -8.94
C LEU A 214 -16.61 10.85 -8.98
N THR A 215 -16.13 11.35 -7.85
CA THR A 215 -14.83 12.04 -7.75
C THR A 215 -13.66 11.10 -7.49
N ILE A 216 -13.92 9.83 -7.15
CA ILE A 216 -12.86 8.81 -6.95
C ILE A 216 -12.14 8.54 -8.28
N ILE A 217 -12.89 8.49 -9.39
CA ILE A 217 -12.35 8.41 -10.76
C ILE A 217 -13.11 9.42 -11.65
N PRO A 218 -12.74 10.71 -11.63
CA PRO A 218 -13.55 11.79 -12.21
C PRO A 218 -13.93 11.58 -13.68
N ASP A 219 -12.97 11.13 -14.50
CA ASP A 219 -13.11 10.94 -15.94
C ASP A 219 -13.31 9.47 -16.36
N ARG A 220 -13.58 8.60 -15.39
CA ARG A 220 -13.66 7.13 -15.51
C ARG A 220 -12.35 6.39 -15.76
N VAL A 221 -11.24 7.09 -16.01
CA VAL A 221 -9.96 6.47 -16.38
C VAL A 221 -8.92 6.68 -15.30
N HIS A 222 -8.77 7.92 -14.82
CA HIS A 222 -7.70 8.34 -13.93
C HIS A 222 -8.21 8.50 -12.51
N PRO A 223 -7.86 7.59 -11.58
CA PRO A 223 -8.23 7.76 -10.18
C PRO A 223 -7.65 9.06 -9.60
N ASP A 224 -8.39 9.67 -8.68
CA ASP A 224 -7.84 10.70 -7.80
C ASP A 224 -7.14 10.06 -6.59
N TYR A 225 -6.62 10.87 -5.67
CA TYR A 225 -5.88 10.41 -4.48
C TYR A 225 -6.54 9.24 -3.74
N SER A 226 -7.86 9.28 -3.55
CA SER A 226 -8.61 8.23 -2.86
C SER A 226 -8.60 6.88 -3.59
N GLY A 227 -8.63 6.88 -4.92
CA GLY A 227 -8.49 5.65 -5.70
C GLY A 227 -7.05 5.16 -5.76
N HIS A 228 -6.08 6.09 -5.87
CA HIS A 228 -4.65 5.75 -5.81
C HIS A 228 -4.23 5.15 -4.46
N LEU A 229 -4.90 5.53 -3.36
CA LEU A 229 -4.71 4.90 -2.05
C LEU A 229 -5.06 3.40 -2.10
N ILE A 230 -6.18 3.04 -2.71
CA ILE A 230 -6.60 1.63 -2.87
C ILE A 230 -5.68 0.87 -3.83
N MET A 231 -5.14 1.53 -4.85
CA MET A 231 -4.13 0.92 -5.70
C MET A 231 -2.83 0.64 -4.93
N ALA A 232 -2.38 1.59 -4.11
CA ALA A 232 -1.20 1.44 -3.28
C ALA A 232 -1.40 0.30 -2.26
N SER A 233 -2.56 0.21 -1.61
CA SER A 233 -2.85 -0.86 -0.65
C SER A 233 -2.82 -2.23 -1.30
N ALA A 234 -3.38 -2.39 -2.49
CA ALA A 234 -3.35 -3.65 -3.24
C ALA A 234 -1.91 -4.13 -3.53
N VAL A 235 -1.00 -3.20 -3.85
CA VAL A 235 0.42 -3.54 -4.07
C VAL A 235 1.11 -3.90 -2.76
N LEU A 236 0.92 -3.11 -1.70
CA LEU A 236 1.51 -3.36 -0.39
C LEU A 236 1.06 -4.72 0.19
N LEU A 237 -0.22 -5.07 0.04
CA LEU A 237 -0.75 -6.37 0.46
C LEU A 237 -0.17 -7.53 -0.36
N ALA A 238 -0.06 -7.37 -1.68
CA ALA A 238 0.63 -8.35 -2.53
C ALA A 238 2.11 -8.53 -2.15
N TRP A 239 2.71 -7.51 -1.54
CA TRP A 239 4.06 -7.51 -1.00
C TRP A 239 4.16 -7.97 0.46
N ASN A 240 3.07 -8.41 1.09
CA ASN A 240 3.01 -8.81 2.50
C ASN A 240 3.51 -7.70 3.44
N ALA A 241 3.14 -6.45 3.15
CA ALA A 241 3.42 -5.32 4.01
C ALA A 241 2.76 -5.51 5.40
N PRO A 242 3.47 -5.24 6.51
CA PRO A 242 2.94 -5.42 7.86
C PRO A 242 1.83 -4.40 8.17
N SER A 243 0.82 -4.80 8.94
CA SER A 243 -0.27 -3.90 9.31
C SER A 243 0.04 -3.04 10.54
N THR A 244 0.88 -3.54 11.46
CA THR A 244 1.09 -2.92 12.77
C THR A 244 2.10 -1.77 12.71
N VAL A 245 1.64 -0.56 13.06
CA VAL A 245 2.47 0.59 13.40
C VAL A 245 2.99 0.42 14.82
N ALA A 246 2.07 0.26 15.78
CA ALA A 246 2.34 -0.15 17.16
C ALA A 246 1.05 -0.70 17.78
N ASP A 247 1.18 -1.58 18.78
CA ASP A 247 0.06 -2.12 19.54
C ASP A 247 0.44 -2.17 21.02
N VAL A 248 -0.24 -1.37 21.86
CA VAL A 248 0.05 -1.21 23.29
C VAL A 248 -1.18 -1.55 24.11
N GLU A 249 -1.02 -2.49 25.05
CA GLU A 249 -2.03 -2.75 26.07
C GLU A 249 -1.47 -2.53 27.47
N ILE A 250 -2.18 -1.73 28.28
CA ILE A 250 -1.84 -1.43 29.68
C ILE A 250 -3.02 -1.76 30.58
N ASP A 251 -2.74 -2.44 31.70
CA ASP A 251 -3.69 -2.54 32.81
C ASP A 251 -3.35 -1.50 33.88
N ALA A 252 -4.17 -0.45 33.94
CA ALA A 252 -3.99 0.65 34.89
C ALA A 252 -4.17 0.22 36.36
N ASN A 253 -4.92 -0.85 36.64
CA ASN A 253 -5.11 -1.34 38.01
C ASN A 253 -3.81 -1.93 38.58
N SER A 254 -3.12 -2.76 37.79
CA SER A 254 -1.86 -3.36 38.17
C SER A 254 -0.65 -2.48 37.85
N GLY A 255 -0.83 -1.45 37.02
CA GLY A 255 0.25 -0.59 36.53
C GLY A 255 1.21 -1.33 35.61
N GLN A 256 0.73 -2.34 34.89
CA GLN A 256 1.56 -3.21 34.05
C GLN A 256 1.27 -3.02 32.56
N LEU A 257 2.33 -3.09 31.76
CA LEU A 257 2.27 -3.28 30.32
C LEU A 257 1.94 -4.76 30.05
N THR A 258 0.75 -5.03 29.52
CA THR A 258 0.29 -6.40 29.24
C THR A 258 0.62 -6.86 27.83
N HIS A 259 0.79 -5.91 26.90
CA HIS A 259 1.21 -6.16 25.53
C HIS A 259 1.96 -4.96 24.96
N ALA A 260 2.97 -5.24 24.13
CA ALA A 260 3.65 -4.25 23.31
C ALA A 260 4.16 -4.92 22.02
N GLU A 261 3.73 -4.40 20.88
CA GLU A 261 4.21 -4.79 19.55
C GLU A 261 4.75 -3.57 18.80
N ASN A 262 5.88 -3.76 18.12
CA ASN A 262 6.55 -2.75 17.30
C ASN A 262 6.87 -1.41 17.99
N THR A 263 6.90 -1.38 19.32
CA THR A 263 7.21 -0.19 20.12
C THR A 263 8.07 -0.54 21.34
N HIS A 264 8.63 0.49 21.98
CA HIS A 264 9.38 0.39 23.22
C HIS A 264 8.83 1.36 24.26
N ILE A 265 8.18 0.80 25.30
CA ILE A 265 7.57 1.56 26.40
C ILE A 265 8.52 1.63 27.59
N THR A 266 8.72 2.83 28.13
CA THR A 266 9.51 3.07 29.35
C THR A 266 8.78 4.02 30.29
N HIS A 267 9.27 4.12 31.53
CA HIS A 267 8.74 5.03 32.55
C HIS A 267 7.22 4.90 32.78
N LEU A 268 6.64 3.72 32.55
CA LEU A 268 5.22 3.47 32.82
C LEU A 268 4.91 3.65 34.31
N GLN A 269 3.96 4.53 34.61
CA GLN A 269 3.53 4.83 35.97
C GLN A 269 2.02 5.08 36.01
N THR A 270 1.40 4.68 37.12
CA THR A 270 0.01 5.04 37.44
C THR A 270 0.00 5.83 38.75
N THR A 271 -0.32 7.12 38.69
CA THR A 271 -0.34 8.01 39.87
C THR A 271 -1.62 8.83 39.89
N ASN A 272 -2.36 8.80 41.01
CA ASN A 272 -3.62 9.55 41.18
C ASN A 272 -4.64 9.33 40.05
N GLY A 273 -4.68 8.11 39.50
CA GLY A 273 -5.56 7.75 38.38
C GLY A 273 -5.06 8.18 37.00
N THR A 274 -3.95 8.91 36.91
CA THR A 274 -3.24 9.18 35.65
C THR A 274 -2.34 8.02 35.28
N VAL A 275 -2.39 7.57 34.03
CA VAL A 275 -1.41 6.65 33.44
C VAL A 275 -0.46 7.46 32.58
N SER A 276 0.85 7.32 32.76
CA SER A 276 1.85 7.97 31.91
C SER A 276 2.99 7.03 31.56
N PHE A 277 3.59 7.23 30.38
CA PHE A 277 4.70 6.44 29.88
C PHE A 277 5.42 7.19 28.75
N ASP A 278 6.66 6.79 28.48
CA ASP A 278 7.40 7.21 27.29
C ASP A 278 7.34 6.10 26.25
N GLU A 279 6.93 6.45 25.03
CA GLU A 279 6.76 5.53 23.90
C GLU A 279 7.74 5.86 22.78
N THR A 280 8.38 4.84 22.21
CA THR A 280 9.24 4.97 21.03
C THR A 280 8.91 3.86 20.04
N ASP A 281 8.12 4.21 19.04
CA ASP A 281 7.69 3.27 18.00
C ASP A 281 8.84 2.93 17.05
N ASN A 282 8.80 1.77 16.41
CA ASN A 282 9.78 1.42 15.37
C ASN A 282 9.37 1.88 13.97
N SER A 283 8.13 2.38 13.82
CA SER A 283 7.54 2.90 12.59
C SER A 283 6.63 4.09 12.85
N LEU A 284 6.39 4.88 11.81
CA LEU A 284 5.36 5.91 11.78
C LEU A 284 4.10 5.39 11.07
N PRO A 285 2.89 5.90 11.40
CA PRO A 285 1.68 5.54 10.69
C PRO A 285 1.75 5.99 9.23
N TRP A 286 1.02 5.30 8.35
CA TRP A 286 0.85 5.69 6.96
C TRP A 286 -0.06 6.94 6.91
N PRO A 287 0.43 8.11 6.43
CA PRO A 287 -0.32 9.34 6.49
C PRO A 287 -1.41 9.39 5.41
N PHE A 288 -2.62 9.75 5.83
CA PHE A 288 -3.74 10.05 4.94
C PHE A 288 -4.19 11.50 5.16
N ASP A 289 -4.44 12.24 4.09
CA ASP A 289 -5.03 13.56 4.20
C ASP A 289 -6.52 13.43 4.55
N ARG A 290 -6.83 13.64 5.83
CA ARG A 290 -8.17 13.52 6.43
C ARG A 290 -8.91 14.85 6.51
N ASP A 291 -8.43 15.92 5.88
CA ASP A 291 -9.14 17.22 5.92
C ASP A 291 -10.49 17.09 5.19
N PRO A 292 -11.64 17.15 5.90
CA PRO A 292 -12.95 16.92 5.29
C PRO A 292 -13.33 17.99 4.26
N ASN A 293 -12.71 19.17 4.32
CA ASN A 293 -12.98 20.26 3.39
C ASN A 293 -12.13 20.16 2.12
N LYS A 294 -10.96 19.52 2.20
CA LYS A 294 -10.04 19.37 1.06
C LYS A 294 -10.15 18.00 0.39
N ASN A 295 -10.30 16.93 1.18
CA ASN A 295 -10.22 15.54 0.72
C ASN A 295 -11.40 14.67 1.21
N PRO A 296 -12.66 15.09 1.03
CA PRO A 296 -13.81 14.30 1.46
C PRO A 296 -13.84 12.91 0.79
N ALA A 297 -13.38 12.79 -0.47
CA ALA A 297 -13.33 11.51 -1.17
C ALA A 297 -12.35 10.50 -0.54
N THR A 298 -11.29 10.98 0.11
CA THR A 298 -10.37 10.13 0.87
C THR A 298 -11.07 9.58 2.10
N LEU A 299 -11.80 10.40 2.86
CA LEU A 299 -12.60 9.94 4.01
C LEU A 299 -13.68 8.93 3.59
N LEU A 300 -14.33 9.16 2.45
CA LEU A 300 -15.27 8.18 1.88
C LEU A 300 -14.56 6.86 1.54
N ALA A 301 -13.38 6.90 0.94
CA ALA A 301 -12.64 5.70 0.60
C ALA A 301 -12.15 4.93 1.83
N LEU A 302 -11.68 5.62 2.87
CA LEU A 302 -11.31 4.99 4.15
C LEU A 302 -12.52 4.28 4.76
N SER A 303 -13.68 4.96 4.87
CA SER A 303 -14.90 4.34 5.42
C SER A 303 -15.47 3.21 4.55
N CYS A 304 -15.11 3.18 3.26
CA CYS A 304 -15.49 2.14 2.30
C CYS A 304 -14.36 1.14 2.00
N SER A 305 -13.33 1.03 2.84
CA SER A 305 -12.24 0.05 2.68
C SER A 305 -11.76 -0.46 4.04
N ASP A 306 -10.83 -1.41 4.05
CA ASP A 306 -10.22 -1.95 5.28
C ASP A 306 -8.74 -1.56 5.41
N VAL A 307 -8.31 -0.55 4.63
CA VAL A 307 -6.90 -0.18 4.49
C VAL A 307 -6.24 0.20 5.81
N GLU A 308 -6.99 0.79 6.75
CA GLU A 308 -6.49 1.16 8.07
C GLU A 308 -6.15 -0.08 8.91
N ASN A 309 -7.01 -1.10 8.89
CA ASN A 309 -6.76 -2.34 9.61
C ASN A 309 -5.71 -3.22 8.94
N GLU A 310 -5.65 -3.19 7.60
CA GLU A 310 -4.75 -4.01 6.80
C GLU A 310 -3.33 -3.46 6.75
N LEU A 311 -3.12 -2.15 6.90
CA LEU A 311 -1.83 -1.50 6.64
C LEU A 311 -1.49 -0.33 7.59
N ASN A 312 -2.30 -0.02 8.61
CA ASN A 312 -2.05 1.19 9.43
C ASN A 312 -2.51 1.09 10.89
N ARG A 313 -2.47 -0.11 11.50
CA ARG A 313 -2.94 -0.32 12.88
C ARG A 313 -2.01 0.35 13.89
N TYR A 314 -2.48 1.40 14.56
CA TYR A 314 -1.73 2.06 15.64
C TYR A 314 -2.57 2.08 16.92
N GLN A 315 -2.53 0.99 17.68
CA GLN A 315 -3.51 0.72 18.73
C GLN A 315 -2.98 1.07 20.13
N LEU A 316 -3.82 1.78 20.90
CA LEU A 316 -3.64 1.96 22.34
C LEU A 316 -4.87 1.45 23.08
N LYS A 317 -4.67 0.50 23.98
CA LYS A 317 -5.71 -0.03 24.86
C LYS A 317 -5.29 0.07 26.31
N VAL A 318 -6.16 0.66 27.13
CA VAL A 318 -5.93 0.82 28.56
C VAL A 318 -7.15 0.39 29.35
N THR A 319 -7.00 -0.67 30.14
CA THR A 319 -8.04 -1.19 31.03
C THR A 319 -7.83 -0.74 32.47
N GLY A 320 -8.85 -0.85 33.33
CA GLY A 320 -8.72 -0.54 34.76
C GLY A 320 -8.78 0.95 35.12
N LEU A 321 -9.14 1.81 34.17
CA LEU A 321 -9.38 3.22 34.40
C LEU A 321 -10.71 3.45 35.16
N THR A 322 -10.73 4.39 36.10
CA THR A 322 -11.86 4.57 37.05
C THR A 322 -12.55 5.93 36.99
N ALA A 323 -11.92 6.95 36.40
CA ALA A 323 -12.57 8.25 36.20
C ALA A 323 -13.61 8.18 35.07
N ALA A 324 -14.55 9.13 35.04
CA ALA A 324 -15.61 9.14 34.02
C ALA A 324 -15.09 9.46 32.60
N ALA A 325 -14.00 10.23 32.50
CA ALA A 325 -13.37 10.62 31.25
C ALA A 325 -11.86 10.83 31.45
N TYR A 326 -11.12 10.75 30.35
CA TYR A 326 -9.68 10.90 30.29
C TYR A 326 -9.27 11.81 29.13
N THR A 327 -8.32 12.70 29.39
CA THR A 327 -7.63 13.45 28.34
C THR A 327 -6.38 12.67 27.95
N LEU A 328 -6.30 12.24 26.68
CA LEU A 328 -5.05 11.79 26.08
C LEU A 328 -4.18 13.02 25.79
N LYS A 329 -2.99 13.04 26.38
CA LYS A 329 -1.96 14.03 26.07
C LYS A 329 -0.74 13.34 25.51
N VAL A 330 -0.10 14.00 24.53
CA VAL A 330 1.18 13.58 23.98
C VAL A 330 2.08 14.80 23.90
N ASP A 331 3.28 14.70 24.48
CA ASP A 331 4.24 15.80 24.63
C ASP A 331 3.62 17.08 25.22
N GLY A 332 2.74 16.89 26.21
CA GLY A 332 2.02 17.96 26.89
C GLY A 332 0.85 18.59 26.10
N GLN A 333 0.59 18.15 24.87
CA GLN A 333 -0.54 18.61 24.05
C GLN A 333 -1.77 17.73 24.25
N ASN A 334 -2.96 18.32 24.42
CA ASN A 334 -4.21 17.57 24.47
C ASN A 334 -4.57 17.05 23.07
N VAL A 335 -4.62 15.73 22.89
CA VAL A 335 -4.91 15.08 21.60
C VAL A 335 -6.38 14.68 21.49
N ALA A 336 -6.95 14.07 22.54
CA ALA A 336 -8.32 13.58 22.53
C ALA A 336 -8.94 13.55 23.94
N GLN A 337 -10.28 13.59 24.00
CA GLN A 337 -11.06 13.23 25.20
C GLN A 337 -11.68 11.87 24.96
N LEU A 338 -11.52 10.95 25.90
CA LEU A 338 -11.86 9.55 25.75
C LEU A 338 -12.56 9.04 27.00
N THR A 339 -13.45 8.09 26.83
CA THR A 339 -14.05 7.33 27.91
C THR A 339 -13.19 6.13 28.29
N PRO A 340 -13.29 5.61 29.52
CA PRO A 340 -12.67 4.34 29.90
C PRO A 340 -13.11 3.17 29.00
N GLN A 341 -14.33 3.22 28.46
CA GLN A 341 -14.85 2.16 27.60
C GLN A 341 -14.14 2.15 26.24
N GLU A 342 -13.96 3.31 25.60
CA GLU A 342 -13.20 3.43 24.35
C GLU A 342 -11.75 2.97 24.55
N LEU A 343 -11.10 3.41 25.63
CA LEU A 343 -9.74 2.98 25.97
C LEU A 343 -9.65 1.48 26.27
N ALA A 344 -10.64 0.89 26.93
CA ALA A 344 -10.65 -0.55 27.20
C ALA A 344 -10.93 -1.40 25.94
N GLN A 345 -11.66 -0.84 24.97
CA GLN A 345 -11.86 -1.47 23.65
C GLN A 345 -10.62 -1.35 22.76
N GLY A 346 -9.83 -0.28 22.94
CA GLY A 346 -8.71 0.07 22.10
C GLY A 346 -9.09 1.19 21.13
N ILE A 347 -8.20 2.18 21.00
CA ILE A 347 -8.35 3.28 20.04
C ILE A 347 -7.26 3.19 18.98
N ASP A 348 -7.58 3.64 17.77
CA ASP A 348 -6.60 3.81 16.70
C ASP A 348 -6.02 5.23 16.73
N LEU A 349 -4.76 5.34 17.14
CA LEU A 349 -4.00 6.58 17.20
C LEU A 349 -3.72 7.14 15.80
N ALA A 350 -3.69 6.31 14.74
CA ALA A 350 -3.48 6.77 13.36
C ALA A 350 -4.66 7.61 12.82
N ALA A 351 -5.81 7.57 13.49
CA ALA A 351 -6.97 8.39 13.19
C ALA A 351 -6.94 9.78 13.88
N LEU A 352 -5.95 10.05 14.74
CA LEU A 352 -5.84 11.30 15.51
C LEU A 352 -4.85 12.26 14.83
N PRO A 353 -5.32 13.26 14.04
CA PRO A 353 -4.43 14.12 13.25
C PRO A 353 -3.54 15.04 14.10
N MET A 354 -3.88 15.24 15.38
CA MET A 354 -3.10 16.08 16.31
C MET A 354 -1.95 15.33 17.00
N LEU A 355 -1.81 14.03 16.73
CA LEU A 355 -0.70 13.26 17.26
C LEU A 355 0.63 13.71 16.59
N PRO A 356 1.69 14.00 17.36
CA PRO A 356 3.00 14.36 16.81
C PRO A 356 3.53 13.35 15.79
N THR A 357 3.36 12.05 16.05
CA THR A 357 3.75 10.95 15.14
C THR A 357 3.02 11.03 13.78
N CYS A 358 1.72 11.39 13.77
CA CYS A 358 0.95 11.60 12.55
C CYS A 358 1.44 12.83 11.75
N ALA A 359 1.78 13.92 12.45
CA ALA A 359 2.35 15.11 11.82
C ALA A 359 3.74 14.83 11.22
N GLN A 360 4.55 14.01 11.91
CA GLN A 360 5.84 13.53 11.41
C GLN A 360 5.67 12.67 10.16
N ALA A 361 4.72 11.73 10.16
CA ALA A 361 4.39 10.92 8.99
C ALA A 361 3.95 11.79 7.80
N GLN A 362 3.11 12.80 8.02
CA GLN A 362 2.69 13.73 6.96
C GLN A 362 3.89 14.47 6.35
N LYS A 363 4.89 14.84 7.16
CA LYS A 363 6.13 15.44 6.64
C LYS A 363 6.91 14.48 5.73
N VAL A 364 6.90 13.17 6.01
CA VAL A 364 7.47 12.15 5.12
C VAL A 364 6.74 12.16 3.78
N LEU A 365 5.40 12.16 3.77
CA LEU A 365 4.60 12.25 2.54
C LEU A 365 4.90 13.52 1.73
N ASP A 366 5.03 14.67 2.40
CA ASP A 366 5.34 15.94 1.73
C ASP A 366 6.72 15.90 1.06
N LEU A 367 7.71 15.27 1.70
CA LEU A 367 9.05 15.09 1.16
C LEU A 367 9.08 14.06 0.03
N ALA A 368 8.34 12.95 0.13
CA ALA A 368 8.16 11.98 -0.95
C ALA A 368 7.54 12.63 -2.20
N ASN A 369 6.52 13.47 -2.02
CA ASN A 369 5.93 14.25 -3.11
C ASN A 369 6.94 15.17 -3.79
N ARG A 370 7.81 15.83 -3.01
CA ARG A 370 8.89 16.68 -3.55
C ARG A 370 9.95 15.86 -4.29
N HIS A 371 10.32 14.70 -3.76
CA HIS A 371 11.24 13.74 -4.40
C HIS A 371 10.72 13.36 -5.79
N VAL A 372 9.51 12.79 -5.89
CA VAL A 372 8.96 12.36 -7.19
C VAL A 372 8.70 13.54 -8.15
N ALA A 373 8.52 14.75 -7.63
CA ALA A 373 8.40 15.95 -8.45
C ALA A 373 9.74 16.38 -9.07
N LEU A 374 10.82 16.35 -8.30
CA LEU A 374 12.17 16.62 -8.79
C LEU A 374 12.60 15.56 -9.81
N HIS A 375 12.36 14.28 -9.51
CA HIS A 375 12.64 13.19 -10.45
C HIS A 375 11.92 13.42 -11.79
N PHE A 376 10.61 13.70 -11.74
CA PHE A 376 9.82 13.96 -12.94
C PHE A 376 10.35 15.18 -13.71
N GLN A 377 10.69 16.27 -13.03
CA GLN A 377 11.28 17.44 -13.69
C GLN A 377 12.60 17.08 -14.39
N ARG A 378 13.48 16.37 -13.70
CA ARG A 378 14.78 15.94 -14.21
C ARG A 378 14.65 15.04 -15.42
N TRP A 379 13.84 14.00 -15.31
CA TRP A 379 13.67 12.99 -16.36
C TRP A 379 12.75 13.48 -17.48
N ARG A 380 11.48 13.80 -17.15
CA ARG A 380 10.42 14.03 -18.13
C ARG A 380 10.53 15.40 -18.81
N VAL A 381 10.98 16.42 -18.09
CA VAL A 381 10.97 17.82 -18.57
C VAL A 381 12.34 18.24 -19.08
N VAL A 382 13.43 17.85 -18.42
CA VAL A 382 14.80 18.24 -18.80
C VAL A 382 15.44 17.20 -19.72
N GLN A 383 15.58 15.95 -19.28
CA GLN A 383 16.32 14.94 -20.05
C GLN A 383 15.64 14.60 -21.38
N VAL A 384 14.41 14.07 -21.33
CA VAL A 384 13.78 13.45 -22.51
C VAL A 384 13.56 14.42 -23.67
N PRO A 385 13.03 15.65 -23.49
CA PRO A 385 12.79 16.57 -24.60
C PRO A 385 14.07 17.09 -25.26
N ASN A 386 15.22 17.00 -24.57
CA ASN A 386 16.50 17.50 -25.05
C ASN A 386 17.46 16.37 -25.48
N ALA A 387 17.02 15.12 -25.48
CA ALA A 387 17.82 13.97 -25.88
C ALA A 387 17.64 13.63 -27.38
N ASN A 388 18.69 13.11 -28.01
CA ASN A 388 18.61 12.43 -29.30
C ASN A 388 18.64 10.92 -29.08
N GLY A 389 17.45 10.31 -28.96
CA GLY A 389 17.32 8.92 -28.54
C GLY A 389 17.76 8.72 -27.09
N LEU A 390 18.97 8.21 -26.88
CA LEU A 390 19.59 8.02 -25.56
C LEU A 390 20.71 9.04 -25.26
N GLU A 391 21.16 9.76 -26.27
CA GLU A 391 22.25 10.73 -26.11
C GLU A 391 21.69 12.04 -25.56
N VAL A 392 22.33 12.54 -24.50
CA VAL A 392 21.96 13.80 -23.86
C VAL A 392 23.13 14.78 -24.00
N PRO A 393 22.91 16.02 -24.47
CA PRO A 393 23.99 17.00 -24.61
C PRO A 393 24.64 17.36 -23.26
N PRO A 394 25.95 17.69 -23.22
CA PRO A 394 26.65 18.03 -21.98
C PRO A 394 26.01 19.16 -21.15
N ALA A 395 25.45 20.18 -21.80
CA ALA A 395 24.77 21.29 -21.12
C ALA A 395 23.50 20.83 -20.38
N ILE A 396 22.83 19.78 -20.88
CA ILE A 396 21.64 19.21 -20.25
C ILE A 396 22.04 18.29 -19.09
N HIS A 397 23.15 17.55 -19.21
CA HIS A 397 23.73 16.80 -18.10
C HIS A 397 23.96 17.68 -16.87
N GLN A 398 24.52 18.88 -17.03
CA GLN A 398 24.73 19.79 -15.91
C GLN A 398 23.42 20.18 -15.20
N GLN A 399 22.32 20.36 -15.95
CA GLN A 399 21.00 20.64 -15.36
C GLN A 399 20.43 19.41 -14.66
N MET A 400 20.61 18.22 -15.23
CA MET A 400 20.21 16.95 -14.62
C MET A 400 20.96 16.73 -13.31
N ASP A 401 22.28 16.92 -13.28
CA ASP A 401 23.11 16.75 -12.08
C ASP A 401 22.68 17.70 -10.95
N ALA A 402 22.27 18.93 -11.29
CA ALA A 402 21.75 19.89 -10.32
C ALA A 402 20.41 19.46 -9.72
N LEU A 403 19.52 18.86 -10.52
CA LEU A 403 18.25 18.31 -10.05
C LEU A 403 18.46 17.02 -9.24
N ASP A 404 19.35 16.13 -9.71
CA ASP A 404 19.74 14.89 -9.00
C ASP A 404 20.31 15.23 -7.60
N SER A 405 21.08 16.33 -7.49
CA SER A 405 21.61 16.80 -6.21
C SER A 405 20.51 17.32 -5.26
N GLN A 406 19.53 18.07 -5.78
CA GLN A 406 18.39 18.55 -4.99
C GLN A 406 17.49 17.38 -4.56
N GLU A 407 17.27 16.42 -5.45
CA GLU A 407 16.51 15.20 -5.19
C GLU A 407 17.16 14.40 -4.06
N ALA A 408 18.48 14.19 -4.12
CA ALA A 408 19.24 13.51 -3.08
C ALA A 408 19.13 14.22 -1.70
N GLU A 409 19.12 15.55 -1.67
CA GLU A 409 18.92 16.31 -0.43
C GLU A 409 17.51 16.08 0.14
N VAL A 410 16.48 16.12 -0.72
CA VAL A 410 15.09 15.86 -0.29
C VAL A 410 14.94 14.42 0.23
N VAL A 411 15.51 13.43 -0.45
CA VAL A 411 15.50 12.03 0.02
C VAL A 411 16.22 11.90 1.36
N ALA A 412 17.35 12.60 1.57
CA ALA A 412 18.02 12.59 2.88
C ALA A 412 17.15 13.22 3.98
N GLN A 413 16.44 14.31 3.68
CA GLN A 413 15.49 14.93 4.61
C GLN A 413 14.31 14.01 4.92
N GLU A 414 13.79 13.29 3.92
CA GLU A 414 12.70 12.33 4.07
C GLU A 414 13.10 11.20 5.03
N ARG A 415 14.27 10.61 4.82
CA ARG A 415 14.81 9.54 5.68
C ARG A 415 15.03 10.02 7.11
N LEU A 416 15.55 11.24 7.29
CA LEU A 416 15.71 11.83 8.62
C LEU A 416 14.34 12.08 9.29
N ALA A 417 13.36 12.55 8.52
CA ALA A 417 12.01 12.81 9.03
C ALA A 417 11.29 11.51 9.43
N ALA A 418 11.66 10.36 8.86
CA ALA A 418 11.06 9.07 9.19
C ALA A 418 11.64 8.41 10.44
N LEU A 419 12.80 8.87 10.96
CA LEU A 419 13.41 8.27 12.14
C LEU A 419 12.50 8.43 13.37
N PRO A 420 12.20 7.36 14.11
CA PRO A 420 11.30 7.45 15.25
C PRO A 420 11.83 8.36 16.36
N THR A 421 10.91 9.06 17.02
CA THR A 421 11.18 9.89 18.20
C THR A 421 10.44 9.36 19.41
N THR A 422 11.00 9.59 20.60
CA THR A 422 10.31 9.26 21.86
C THR A 422 9.27 10.33 22.16
N HIS A 423 8.06 9.89 22.50
CA HIS A 423 6.95 10.75 22.91
C HIS A 423 6.50 10.43 24.34
N HIS A 424 6.19 11.47 25.11
CA HIS A 424 5.61 11.30 26.45
C HIS A 424 4.09 11.25 26.35
N VAL A 425 3.48 10.13 26.74
CA VAL A 425 2.04 9.89 26.67
C VAL A 425 1.44 9.93 28.07
N GLU A 426 0.32 10.62 28.22
CA GLU A 426 -0.46 10.69 29.46
C GLU A 426 -1.95 10.49 29.21
N LEU A 427 -2.60 9.68 30.04
CA LEU A 427 -4.05 9.61 30.18
C LEU A 427 -4.43 10.22 31.52
N VAL A 428 -4.85 11.48 31.49
CA VAL A 428 -5.16 12.27 32.69
C VAL A 428 -6.67 12.25 32.97
N PRO A 429 -7.13 11.92 34.20
CA PRO A 429 -8.54 12.04 34.57
C PRO A 429 -9.10 13.43 34.28
N SER A 430 -10.23 13.52 33.60
CA SER A 430 -10.93 14.78 33.29
C SER A 430 -12.36 14.78 33.82
N THR A 431 -12.86 15.96 34.19
CA THR A 431 -14.24 16.15 34.68
C THR A 431 -15.23 16.53 33.58
N THR A 432 -14.72 16.84 32.38
CA THR A 432 -15.51 17.14 31.18
C THR A 432 -15.71 15.88 30.37
N SER A 433 -16.92 15.34 30.34
CA SER A 433 -17.29 14.25 29.44
C SER A 433 -17.02 14.66 27.98
N PRO A 434 -16.61 13.72 27.10
CA PRO A 434 -16.50 14.01 25.67
C PRO A 434 -17.83 14.58 25.15
N SER A 435 -17.75 15.63 24.33
CA SER A 435 -18.93 16.13 23.64
C SER A 435 -19.38 15.08 22.62
N PRO A 436 -20.68 14.76 22.54
CA PRO A 436 -21.21 13.70 21.68
C PRO A 436 -20.97 13.97 20.18
#